data_AF-A0A0J1DLG2-F1
#
_entry.id   AF-A0A0J1DLG2-F1
#
_cell.length_a   1.000
_cell.length_b   1.000
_cell.length_c   1.000
_cell.angle_alpha   90.00
_cell.angle_beta   90.00
_cell.angle_gamma   90.00
#
_symmetry.space_group_name_H-M   'P 1'
#
loop_
_entity.id
_entity.type
_entity.pdbx_description
1 polymer ?
#
loop_
_entity_poly.entity_id
_entity_poly.type
_entity_poly.pdbx_seq_one_letter_code
_entity_poly.pdbx_strand_id
1 'polypeptide(L)'
;MNKLRTILLVCLVSVLAVGAVVNAEIKGYPVDIPGTNVNFFLYRYTGDEVPYDAIGQIWKNLSDVLVQWSSEGANPSALSPADVEVKIVGDVVGVYLKGQLIVEVDEFHATANHATRVQLATMWAENLKKGVEVFVELNQPR
;
A
#
# COMPACT_ATOMS: atom_id res chain seq x y z
N MET A 1 -52.04 27.23 -1.12
CA MET A 1 -50.67 27.67 -1.51
C MET A 1 -49.59 27.30 -0.48
N ASN A 2 -49.85 27.36 0.83
CA ASN A 2 -48.82 27.07 1.85
C ASN A 2 -48.38 25.60 1.87
N LYS A 3 -49.30 24.63 1.80
CA LYS A 3 -48.96 23.18 1.81
C LYS A 3 -48.07 22.74 0.64
N LEU A 4 -48.32 23.24 -0.57
CA LEU A 4 -47.52 22.90 -1.76
C LEU A 4 -46.09 23.46 -1.66
N ARG A 5 -45.93 24.69 -1.14
CA ARG A 5 -44.62 25.28 -0.85
C ARG A 5 -43.87 24.50 0.23
N THR A 6 -44.56 24.06 1.29
CA THR A 6 -43.95 23.24 2.34
C THR A 6 -43.48 21.89 1.80
N ILE A 7 -44.27 21.21 0.96
CA ILE A 7 -43.88 19.93 0.34
C ILE A 7 -42.67 20.13 -0.59
N LEU A 8 -42.67 21.19 -1.42
CA LEU A 8 -41.54 21.48 -2.30
C LEU A 8 -40.25 21.78 -1.52
N LEU A 9 -40.35 22.52 -0.42
CA LEU A 9 -39.20 22.81 0.45
C LEU A 9 -38.66 21.54 1.10
N VAL A 10 -39.53 20.65 1.57
CA VAL A 10 -39.13 19.37 2.18
C VAL A 10 -38.45 18.47 1.16
N CYS A 11 -38.97 18.41 -0.08
CA CYS A 11 -38.33 17.67 -1.18
C CYS A 11 -36.98 18.28 -1.57
N LEU A 12 -36.84 19.61 -1.61
CA LEU A 12 -35.59 20.26 -1.96
C LEU A 12 -34.50 20.06 -0.90
N VAL A 13 -34.86 20.13 0.39
CA VAL A 13 -33.95 19.89 1.52
C VAL A 13 -33.52 18.42 1.58
N SER A 14 -34.40 17.48 1.25
CA SER A 14 -34.05 16.06 1.19
C SER A 14 -33.15 15.72 0.01
N VAL A 15 -33.30 16.35 -1.16
CA VAL A 15 -32.38 16.18 -2.31
C VAL A 15 -31.00 16.78 -2.01
N LEU A 16 -30.93 17.93 -1.33
CA LEU A 16 -29.67 18.56 -0.93
C LEU A 16 -28.93 17.74 0.16
N ALA A 17 -29.65 17.09 1.07
CA ALA A 17 -29.06 16.23 2.09
C ALA A 17 -28.47 14.92 1.53
N VAL A 18 -28.99 14.42 0.41
CA VAL A 18 -28.48 13.21 -0.26
C VAL A 18 -27.27 13.51 -1.15
N GLY A 19 -27.08 14.76 -1.58
CA GLY A 19 -25.97 15.20 -2.44
C GLY A 19 -24.62 15.37 -1.75
N ALA A 20 -24.55 15.26 -0.42
CA ALA A 20 -23.31 15.44 0.35
C ALA A 20 -22.59 14.12 0.67
N VAL A 21 -22.70 13.12 -0.22
CA VAL A 21 -21.69 12.05 -0.24
C VAL A 21 -20.43 12.70 -0.80
N VAL A 22 -19.61 13.25 0.11
CA VAL A 22 -18.29 13.78 -0.23
C VAL A 22 -17.53 12.61 -0.83
N ASN A 23 -17.45 12.55 -2.15
CA ASN A 23 -16.66 11.56 -2.86
C ASN A 23 -15.20 11.92 -2.57
N ALA A 24 -14.67 11.41 -1.46
CA ALA A 24 -13.34 11.72 -1.01
C ALA A 24 -12.36 11.29 -2.11
N GLU A 25 -11.64 12.27 -2.66
CA GLU A 25 -10.66 12.01 -3.71
C GLU A 25 -9.62 11.01 -3.20
N ILE A 26 -9.46 9.90 -3.93
CA ILE A 26 -8.43 8.90 -3.63
C ILE A 26 -7.11 9.43 -4.18
N LYS A 27 -6.20 9.77 -3.27
CA LYS A 27 -4.83 10.20 -3.56
C LYS A 27 -3.88 9.01 -3.52
N GLY A 28 -2.64 9.23 -3.92
CA GLY A 28 -1.61 8.20 -3.92
C GLY A 28 -0.24 8.75 -3.54
N TYR A 29 0.51 8.00 -2.73
CA TYR A 29 1.91 8.30 -2.41
C TYR A 29 2.80 7.15 -2.88
N PRO A 30 3.82 7.39 -3.72
CA PRO A 30 4.69 6.32 -4.22
C PRO A 30 5.54 5.78 -3.07
N VAL A 31 5.52 4.47 -2.89
CA VAL A 31 6.40 3.77 -1.95
C VAL A 31 7.43 3.03 -2.79
N ASP A 32 8.69 3.45 -2.68
CA ASP A 32 9.83 2.84 -3.34
C ASP A 32 10.60 1.89 -2.43
N ILE A 33 11.50 1.13 -3.03
CA ILE A 33 12.42 0.23 -2.34
C ILE A 33 13.71 0.99 -2.05
N PRO A 34 14.11 1.08 -0.78
CA PRO A 34 15.24 1.90 -0.35
C PRO A 34 16.49 1.71 -1.22
N GLY A 35 16.99 2.78 -1.82
CA GLY A 35 18.25 2.77 -2.57
C GLY A 35 18.18 2.18 -3.99
N THR A 36 16.99 1.88 -4.53
CA THR A 36 16.86 1.24 -5.86
C THR A 36 16.11 2.08 -6.92
N ASN A 37 15.46 3.18 -6.51
CA ASN A 37 14.49 3.94 -7.34
C ASN A 37 13.36 3.07 -7.92
N VAL A 38 13.19 1.83 -7.46
CA VAL A 38 12.11 0.96 -7.90
C VAL A 38 10.88 1.21 -7.03
N ASN A 39 9.79 1.65 -7.67
CA ASN A 39 8.50 1.79 -7.00
C ASN A 39 7.91 0.41 -6.69
N PHE A 40 7.65 0.14 -5.41
CA PHE A 40 6.99 -1.07 -4.91
C PHE A 40 5.48 -0.98 -5.14
N PHE A 41 4.84 0.11 -4.72
CA PHE A 41 3.41 0.37 -4.97
C PHE A 41 3.04 1.84 -4.74
N LEU A 42 1.79 2.18 -5.03
CA LEU A 42 1.20 3.47 -4.71
C LEU A 42 0.29 3.31 -3.48
N TYR A 43 0.70 3.87 -2.34
CA TYR A 43 -0.11 3.86 -1.13
C TYR A 43 -1.32 4.78 -1.33
N ARG A 44 -2.52 4.20 -1.39
CA ARG A 44 -3.77 4.95 -1.59
C ARG A 44 -4.24 5.52 -0.27
N TYR A 45 -4.77 6.73 -0.28
CA TYR A 45 -5.32 7.36 0.92
C TYR A 45 -6.39 8.39 0.56
N THR A 46 -7.21 8.78 1.54
CA THR A 46 -8.18 9.87 1.46
C THR A 46 -7.85 10.93 2.51
N GLY A 47 -8.39 12.13 2.35
CA GLY A 47 -8.11 13.26 3.23
C GLY A 47 -6.97 14.15 2.71
N ASP A 48 -6.60 15.16 3.49
CA ASP A 48 -5.68 16.21 3.05
C ASP A 48 -4.21 15.91 3.37
N GLU A 49 -3.96 15.06 4.37
CA GLU A 49 -2.62 14.74 4.83
C GLU A 49 -2.16 13.36 4.32
N VAL A 50 -0.90 13.29 3.90
CA VAL A 50 -0.26 12.02 3.55
C VAL A 50 -0.05 11.21 4.83
N PRO A 51 -0.41 9.91 4.87
CA PRO A 51 -0.24 9.07 6.05
C PRO A 51 1.22 8.61 6.22
N TYR A 52 2.11 9.55 6.55
CA TYR A 52 3.55 9.30 6.65
C TYR A 52 3.93 8.29 7.72
N ASP A 53 3.17 8.15 8.80
CA ASP A 53 3.44 7.15 9.84
C ASP A 53 3.28 5.72 9.31
N ALA A 54 2.19 5.46 8.57
CA ALA A 54 1.93 4.16 7.97
C ALA A 54 2.97 3.83 6.88
N ILE A 55 3.27 4.80 6.02
CA ILE A 55 4.29 4.64 4.97
C ILE A 55 5.68 4.45 5.58
N GLY A 56 5.99 5.20 6.64
CA GLY A 56 7.24 5.11 7.39
C GLY A 56 7.43 3.74 8.04
N GLN A 57 6.35 3.12 8.54
CA GLN A 57 6.41 1.77 9.07
C GLN A 57 6.74 0.73 7.98
N ILE A 58 6.17 0.85 6.79
CA ILE A 58 6.47 -0.04 5.65
C ILE A 58 7.93 0.12 5.22
N TRP A 59 8.39 1.37 5.12
CA TRP A 59 9.78 1.70 4.84
C TRP A 59 10.73 1.11 5.88
N LYS A 60 10.41 1.26 7.17
CA LYS A 60 11.17 0.66 8.26
C LYS A 60 11.23 -0.87 8.14
N ASN A 61 10.10 -1.53 7.90
CA ASN A 61 10.05 -2.99 7.76
C ASN A 61 10.95 -3.48 6.61
N LEU A 62 10.96 -2.78 5.48
CA LEU A 62 11.88 -3.06 4.37
C LEU A 62 13.33 -2.84 4.78
N SER A 63 13.63 -1.64 5.32
CA SER A 63 14.99 -1.27 5.71
C SER A 63 15.58 -2.23 6.74
N ASP A 64 14.80 -2.73 7.70
CA ASP A 64 15.29 -3.69 8.69
C ASP A 64 15.86 -4.96 8.03
N VAL A 65 15.15 -5.55 7.07
CA VAL A 65 15.62 -6.73 6.34
C VAL A 65 16.85 -6.43 5.48
N LEU A 66 16.83 -5.30 4.77
CA LEU A 66 17.91 -4.92 3.85
C LEU A 66 19.20 -4.54 4.59
N VAL A 67 19.08 -3.82 5.71
CA VAL A 67 20.20 -3.47 6.59
C VAL A 67 20.76 -4.71 7.26
N GLN A 68 19.90 -5.64 7.70
CA GLN A 68 20.37 -6.91 8.24
C GLN A 68 21.22 -7.67 7.21
N TRP A 69 20.71 -7.87 5.99
CA TRP A 69 21.46 -8.52 4.91
C TRP A 69 22.81 -7.82 4.63
N SER A 70 22.82 -6.49 4.61
CA SER A 70 24.04 -5.71 4.42
C SER A 70 25.04 -5.92 5.57
N SER A 71 24.55 -5.91 6.82
CA SER A 71 25.37 -6.12 8.02
C SER A 71 25.95 -7.54 8.12
N GLU A 72 25.30 -8.52 7.51
CA GLU A 72 25.75 -9.92 7.39
C GLU A 72 26.76 -10.13 6.25
N GLY A 73 27.25 -9.03 5.65
CA GLY A 73 28.30 -9.05 4.62
C GLY A 73 27.79 -8.94 3.19
N ALA A 74 26.49 -8.62 2.99
CA ALA A 74 25.90 -8.37 1.69
C ALA A 74 26.10 -9.53 0.68
N ASN A 75 26.04 -10.78 1.14
CA ASN A 75 26.18 -11.94 0.26
C ASN A 75 25.01 -12.00 -0.75
N PRO A 76 25.26 -11.88 -2.06
CA PRO A 76 24.18 -11.84 -3.06
C PRO A 76 23.37 -13.14 -3.17
N SER A 77 23.86 -14.25 -2.63
CA SER A 77 23.09 -15.50 -2.54
C SER A 77 22.19 -15.60 -1.30
N ALA A 78 22.26 -14.65 -0.36
CA ALA A 78 21.50 -14.66 0.90
C ALA A 78 20.16 -13.92 0.84
N LEU A 79 19.95 -13.11 -0.21
CA LEU A 79 18.74 -12.36 -0.47
C LEU A 79 18.40 -12.41 -1.96
N SER A 80 17.18 -12.76 -2.31
CA SER A 80 16.72 -12.95 -3.67
C SER A 80 15.23 -12.65 -3.82
N PRO A 81 14.72 -12.52 -5.06
CA PRO A 81 13.28 -12.43 -5.31
C PRO A 81 12.47 -13.61 -4.74
N ALA A 82 13.08 -14.79 -4.57
CA ALA A 82 12.40 -15.96 -4.02
C ALA A 82 12.07 -15.80 -2.52
N ASP A 83 12.71 -14.87 -1.82
CA ASP A 83 12.45 -14.57 -0.41
C ASP A 83 11.21 -13.69 -0.19
N VAL A 84 10.56 -13.22 -1.27
CA VAL A 84 9.32 -12.44 -1.22
C VAL A 84 8.11 -13.38 -1.27
N GLU A 85 7.23 -13.27 -0.28
CA GLU A 85 6.08 -14.16 -0.11
C GLU A 85 4.79 -13.38 0.14
N VAL A 86 3.67 -13.87 -0.41
CA VAL A 86 2.34 -13.47 0.04
C VAL A 86 1.85 -14.52 1.02
N LYS A 87 1.43 -14.10 2.22
CA LYS A 87 0.86 -14.99 3.23
C LYS A 87 -0.52 -14.53 3.65
N ILE A 88 -1.35 -15.51 3.98
CA ILE A 88 -2.66 -15.32 4.60
C ILE A 88 -2.58 -15.94 5.99
N VAL A 89 -2.67 -15.11 7.02
CA VAL A 89 -2.61 -15.53 8.43
C VAL A 89 -3.90 -15.10 9.10
N GLY A 90 -4.81 -16.05 9.32
CA GLY A 90 -6.18 -15.71 9.72
C GLY A 90 -6.88 -14.92 8.60
N ASP A 91 -7.38 -13.73 8.91
CA ASP A 91 -7.97 -12.81 7.93
C ASP A 91 -6.97 -11.76 7.40
N VAL A 92 -5.69 -11.82 7.80
CA VAL A 92 -4.68 -10.86 7.34
C VAL A 92 -4.02 -11.38 6.06
N VAL A 93 -4.07 -10.60 5.00
CA VAL A 93 -3.29 -10.81 3.77
C VAL A 93 -2.09 -9.88 3.80
N GLY A 94 -0.87 -10.40 3.72
CA GLY A 94 0.35 -9.59 3.80
C GLY A 94 1.42 -9.97 2.81
N VAL A 95 2.27 -9.00 2.48
CA VAL A 95 3.51 -9.18 1.73
C VAL A 95 4.67 -9.27 2.71
N TYR A 96 5.51 -10.28 2.54
CA TYR A 96 6.63 -10.60 3.41
C TYR A 96 7.94 -10.63 2.62
N LEU A 97 9.05 -10.31 3.28
CA LEU A 97 10.41 -10.49 2.78
C LEU A 97 11.23 -11.18 3.86
N LYS A 98 11.90 -12.29 3.55
CA LYS A 98 12.63 -13.11 4.54
C LYS A 98 11.78 -13.50 5.76
N GLY A 99 10.48 -13.70 5.55
CA GLY A 99 9.53 -14.02 6.62
C GLY A 99 9.11 -12.85 7.52
N GLN A 100 9.67 -11.65 7.32
CA GLN A 100 9.22 -10.43 8.00
C GLN A 100 8.07 -9.78 7.23
N LEU A 101 7.01 -9.38 7.94
CA LEU A 101 5.89 -8.65 7.37
C LEU A 101 6.35 -7.27 6.91
N ILE A 102 6.11 -6.95 5.64
CA ILE A 102 6.42 -5.65 5.05
C ILE A 102 5.19 -4.75 5.08
N VAL A 103 4.07 -5.23 4.53
CA VAL A 103 2.83 -4.49 4.41
C VAL A 103 1.63 -5.44 4.44
N GLU A 104 0.59 -5.05 5.18
CA GLU A 104 -0.72 -5.70 5.14
C GLU A 104 -1.59 -5.08 4.05
N VAL A 105 -2.41 -5.91 3.41
CA VAL A 105 -3.36 -5.47 2.39
C VAL A 105 -4.76 -5.51 2.98
N ASP A 106 -5.25 -4.33 3.36
CA ASP A 106 -6.61 -4.15 3.85
C ASP A 106 -7.63 -4.00 2.71
N GLU A 107 -8.91 -4.00 3.08
CA GLU A 107 -10.02 -3.90 2.13
C GLU A 107 -10.10 -2.53 1.44
N PHE A 108 -9.67 -1.46 2.13
CA PHE A 108 -9.65 -0.12 1.57
C PHE A 108 -8.67 -0.03 0.42
N HIS A 109 -7.42 -0.46 0.61
CA HIS A 109 -6.39 -0.46 -0.41
C HIS A 109 -6.76 -1.40 -1.56
N ALA A 110 -7.33 -2.57 -1.27
CA ALA A 110 -7.84 -3.49 -2.30
C ALA A 110 -8.89 -2.81 -3.17
N THR A 111 -9.91 -2.22 -2.55
CA THR A 111 -11.01 -1.51 -3.23
C THR A 111 -10.49 -0.31 -4.04
N ALA A 112 -9.61 0.49 -3.45
CA ALA A 112 -9.01 1.66 -4.09
C ALA A 112 -8.15 1.32 -5.31
N ASN A 113 -7.70 0.06 -5.43
CA ASN A 113 -6.96 -0.45 -6.58
C ASN A 113 -7.78 -1.42 -7.45
N HIS A 114 -9.09 -1.50 -7.25
CA HIS A 114 -10.00 -2.35 -8.03
C HIS A 114 -9.59 -3.83 -8.07
N ALA A 115 -9.09 -4.34 -6.96
CA ALA A 115 -8.58 -5.71 -6.83
C ALA A 115 -9.10 -6.35 -5.54
N THR A 116 -9.03 -7.68 -5.44
CA THR A 116 -9.14 -8.34 -4.13
C THR A 116 -7.85 -8.14 -3.33
N ARG A 117 -7.90 -8.32 -2.00
CA ARG A 117 -6.71 -8.23 -1.13
C ARG A 117 -5.58 -9.16 -1.61
N VAL A 118 -5.90 -10.38 -2.02
CA VAL A 118 -4.92 -11.35 -2.51
C VAL A 118 -4.33 -10.93 -3.86
N GLN A 119 -5.15 -10.43 -4.78
CA GLN A 119 -4.68 -9.92 -6.08
C GLN A 119 -3.73 -8.74 -5.89
N LEU A 120 -4.11 -7.78 -5.03
CA LEU A 120 -3.29 -6.61 -4.75
C LEU A 120 -1.97 -6.98 -4.06
N ALA A 121 -2.01 -7.86 -3.05
CA ALA A 121 -0.81 -8.39 -2.40
C ALA A 121 0.12 -9.07 -3.40
N THR A 122 -0.43 -9.84 -4.34
CA THR A 122 0.34 -10.51 -5.40
C THR A 122 1.02 -9.49 -6.32
N MET A 123 0.29 -8.47 -6.77
CA MET A 123 0.88 -7.41 -7.62
C MET A 123 1.99 -6.65 -6.91
N TRP A 124 1.79 -6.29 -5.63
CA TRP A 124 2.80 -5.64 -4.83
C TRP A 124 4.02 -6.54 -4.66
N ALA A 125 3.83 -7.81 -4.27
CA ALA A 125 4.92 -8.78 -4.12
C ALA A 125 5.76 -8.92 -5.41
N GLU A 126 5.15 -8.95 -6.59
CA GLU A 126 5.88 -9.00 -7.87
C GLU A 126 6.72 -7.73 -8.13
N ASN A 127 6.26 -6.56 -7.69
CA ASN A 127 7.07 -5.34 -7.76
C ASN A 127 8.21 -5.36 -6.73
N LEU A 128 7.96 -5.88 -5.52
CA LEU A 128 9.00 -6.05 -4.51
C LEU A 128 10.11 -6.97 -4.98
N LYS A 129 9.75 -8.09 -5.62
CA LYS A 129 10.71 -9.03 -6.22
C LYS A 129 11.69 -8.32 -7.14
N LYS A 130 11.19 -7.47 -8.04
CA LYS A 130 12.03 -6.68 -8.96
C LYS A 130 12.96 -5.73 -8.22
N GLY A 131 12.47 -5.03 -7.21
CA GLY A 131 13.36 -4.12 -6.49
C GLY A 131 14.32 -4.83 -5.53
N VAL A 132 14.00 -6.03 -5.03
CA VAL A 132 14.99 -6.87 -4.31
C VAL A 132 16.12 -7.27 -5.25
N GLU A 133 15.80 -7.68 -6.48
CA GLU A 133 16.80 -7.98 -7.51
C GLU A 133 17.73 -6.79 -7.76
N VAL A 134 17.14 -5.61 -8.03
CA VAL A 134 17.91 -4.36 -8.25
C VAL A 134 18.71 -3.98 -7.00
N PHE A 135 18.15 -4.13 -5.80
CA PHE A 135 18.83 -3.81 -4.56
C PHE A 135 20.10 -4.64 -4.39
N VAL A 136 20.00 -5.95 -4.57
CA VAL A 136 21.13 -6.87 -4.45
C VAL A 136 22.18 -6.55 -5.52
N GLU A 137 21.77 -6.31 -6.76
CA GLU A 137 22.67 -5.94 -7.85
C GLU A 137 23.50 -4.69 -7.53
N LEU A 138 22.85 -3.65 -7.00
CA LEU A 138 23.47 -2.36 -6.69
C LEU A 138 24.38 -2.41 -5.45
N ASN A 139 24.12 -3.30 -4.50
CA ASN A 139 24.75 -3.31 -3.18
C ASN A 139 25.64 -4.53 -2.90
N GLN A 140 25.84 -5.43 -3.86
CA GLN A 140 26.77 -6.55 -3.71
C GLN A 140 28.24 -6.09 -3.62
N PRO A 141 29.10 -6.80 -2.86
CA PRO A 141 30.54 -6.56 -2.85
C PRO A 141 31.14 -6.64 -4.25
N ARG A 142 32.08 -5.73 -4.56
CA ARG A 142 32.83 -5.72 -5.82
C ARG A 142 34.20 -6.36 -5.67
#